data_AF-A0A9D8E1G3-F1
#
_entry.id   AF-A0A9D8E1G3-F1
#
_cell.length_a   1.000
_cell.length_b   1.000
_cell.length_c   1.000
_cell.angle_alpha   90.00
_cell.angle_beta   90.00
_cell.angle_gamma   90.00
#
_symmetry.space_group_name_H-M   'P 1'
#
loop_
_entity.id
_entity.type
_entity.pdbx_description
1 polymer ?
#
loop_
_entity_poly.entity_id
_entity_poly.type
_entity_poly.pdbx_seq_one_letter_code
_entity_poly.pdbx_strand_id
1 'polypeptide(L)' 'EAEIIEHCRSLLAHYKCPTSVDFRAELARTATGKLQKFKLRAPYWEGRERQVN' A
#
# COMPACT_ATOMS: atom_id res chain seq x y z
N GLU A 1 5.94 8.94 -7.62
CA GLU A 1 6.17 7.51 -7.31
C GLU A 1 7.67 7.18 -7.19
N ALA A 2 8.45 7.35 -8.25
CA ALA A 2 9.88 7.00 -8.27
C ALA A 2 10.71 7.65 -7.14
N GLU A 3 10.47 8.92 -6.82
CA GLU A 3 11.17 9.61 -5.73
C GLU A 3 10.97 8.95 -4.36
N ILE A 4 9.76 8.45 -4.06
CA ILE A 4 9.47 7.77 -2.79
C ILE A 4 10.21 6.43 -2.74
N ILE A 5 10.21 5.71 -3.86
CA ILE A 5 10.92 4.43 -3.98
C ILE A 5 12.43 4.65 -3.82
N GLU A 6 12.99 5.67 -4.46
CA GLU A 6 14.42 5.99 -4.37
C GLU A 6 14.81 6.46 -2.97
N HIS A 7 13.97 7.29 -2.34
CA HIS A 7 14.13 7.66 -0.94
C HIS A 7 14.20 6.42 -0.04
N CYS A 8 13.29 5.46 -0.20
CA CYS A 8 13.35 4.19 0.53
C CYS A 8 14.62 3.38 0.21
N ARG A 9 15.06 3.32 -1.05
CA ARG A 9 16.28 2.59 -1.47
C ARG A 9 17.54 3.16 -0.84
N SER A 10 17.61 4.46 -0.63
CA SER A 10 18.74 5.10 0.05
C SER A 10 18.82 4.78 1.55
N LEU A 11 17.71 4.37 2.18
CA LEU A 11 17.60 4.20 3.64
C LEU A 11 17.36 2.75 4.10
N LEU A 12 16.87 1.88 3.21
CA LEU A 12 16.42 0.54 3.53
C LEU A 12 17.08 -0.51 2.64
N ALA A 13 17.18 -1.74 3.14
CA ALA A 13 17.52 -2.88 2.30
C ALA A 13 16.51 -3.02 1.14
N HIS A 14 17.00 -3.36 -0.05
CA HIS A 14 16.22 -3.38 -1.28
C HIS A 14 14.90 -4.18 -1.18
N TYR A 15 14.91 -5.33 -0.49
CA TYR A 15 13.72 -6.18 -0.32
C TYR A 15 12.62 -5.56 0.56
N LYS A 16 12.91 -4.49 1.31
CA LYS A 16 11.93 -3.74 2.10
C LYS A 16 11.33 -2.55 1.35
N CYS A 17 11.90 -2.19 0.21
CA CYS A 17 11.44 -1.05 -0.57
C CYS A 17 10.12 -1.39 -1.28
N PRO A 18 9.18 -0.45 -1.35
CA PRO A 18 7.95 -0.66 -2.10
C PRO A 18 8.25 -0.86 -3.59
N THR A 19 7.45 -1.70 -4.25
CA THR A 19 7.53 -1.92 -5.70
C THR A 19 6.58 -1.04 -6.50
N SER A 20 5.59 -0.45 -5.85
CA SER A 20 4.63 0.51 -6.43
C SER A 20 4.13 1.47 -5.34
N VAL A 21 3.68 2.66 -5.74
CA VAL A 21 3.10 3.67 -4.82
C VAL A 21 1.86 4.31 -5.42
N ASP A 22 0.72 4.11 -4.77
CA ASP A 22 -0.54 4.77 -5.13
C ASP A 22 -0.86 5.95 -4.22
N PHE A 23 -1.16 7.09 -4.83
CA PHE A 23 -1.62 8.29 -4.14
C PHE A 23 -3.14 8.29 -4.08
N ARG A 24 -3.69 8.59 -2.91
CA ARG A 24 -5.13 8.72 -2.69
C ARG A 24 -5.41 10.01 -1.94
N ALA A 25 -6.52 10.67 -2.26
CA ALA A 25 -6.97 11.85 -1.54
C ALA A 25 -7.28 11.54 -0.07
N GLU A 26 -7.76 10.33 0.20
CA GLU A 26 -8.05 9.87 1.55
C GLU A 26 -7.73 8.37 1.75
N LEU A 27 -7.55 8.00 3.01
CA LEU A 27 -7.37 6.61 3.43
C LEU A 27 -8.63 6.12 4.13
N ALA A 28 -9.13 4.96 3.71
CA ALA A 28 -10.29 4.32 4.32
C ALA A 28 -10.05 4.08 5.82
N ARG A 29 -10.84 4.75 6.66
CA ARG A 29 -10.76 4.68 8.12
C ARG A 29 -12.13 4.43 8.75
N THR A 30 -12.14 3.87 9.95
CA THR A 30 -13.36 3.79 10.77
C THR A 30 -13.75 5.17 11.32
N ALA A 31 -14.97 5.29 11.87
CA ALA A 31 -15.39 6.50 12.60
C ALA A 31 -14.45 6.88 13.76
N THR A 32 -13.74 5.89 14.33
CA THR A 32 -12.71 6.07 15.36
C THR A 32 -11.28 6.23 14.79
N GLY A 33 -11.12 6.35 13.47
CA GLY A 33 -9.85 6.64 12.79
C GLY A 33 -8.96 5.43 12.46
N LYS A 34 -9.37 4.20 12.80
CA LYS A 34 -8.58 2.99 12.50
C LYS A 34 -8.53 2.73 11.00
N LEU A 35 -7.33 2.46 10.46
CA LEU A 35 -7.12 2.19 9.04
C LEU A 35 -7.75 0.86 8.62
N GLN A 36 -8.58 0.88 7.59
CA GLN A 36 -9.24 -0.30 7.03
C GLN A 36 -8.40 -0.91 5.90
N LYS A 37 -7.30 -1.58 6.26
CA LYS A 37 -6.35 -2.18 5.30
C LYS A 37 -7.01 -3.09 4.25
N PHE A 38 -8.04 -3.86 4.64
CA PHE A 38 -8.75 -4.75 3.72
C PHE A 38 -9.44 -3.98 2.57
N LYS A 39 -10.02 -2.81 2.84
CA LYS A 39 -10.61 -1.95 1.79
C LYS A 39 -9.55 -1.37 0.87
N LEU A 40 -8.38 -1.03 1.42
CA LEU A 40 -7.27 -0.53 0.61
C LEU A 40 -6.71 -1.60 -0.32
N ARG A 41 -6.70 -2.87 0.14
CA ARG A 41 -6.23 -4.02 -0.64
C ARG A 41 -7.25 -4.48 -1.68
N ALA A 42 -8.57 -4.45 -1.40
CA ALA A 42 -9.59 -5.05 -2.27
C ALA A 42 -9.40 -4.83 -3.80
N PRO A 43 -9.08 -3.62 -4.30
CA PRO A 43 -8.90 -3.39 -5.73
C PRO A 43 -7.82 -4.24 -6.41
N TYR A 44 -6.71 -4.56 -5.73
CA TYR A 44 -5.63 -5.35 -6.36
C TYR A 44 -5.89 -6.87 -6.36
N TRP A 45 -7.00 -7.30 -5.75
CA TRP A 45 -7.42 -8.71 -5.67
C TRP A 45 -8.68 -8.99 -6.50
N GLU A 46 -9.17 -8.01 -7.25
CA GLU A 46 -10.21 -8.25 -8.26
C GLU A 46 -9.72 -9.28 -9.29
N GLY A 47 -10.53 -10.30 -9.54
CA GLY A 47 -10.18 -11.42 -10.43
C GLY A 47 -9.10 -12.37 -9.91
N ARG A 48 -8.66 -12.27 -8.65
CA ARG A 48 -7.68 -13.19 -8.04
C ARG A 48 -8.35 -14.14 -7.04
N GLU A 49 -8.06 -15.43 -7.17
CA GLU A 49 -8.62 -16.45 -6.27
C GLU A 49 -7.97 -16.48 -4.87
N ARG A 50 -6.72 -16.03 -4.74
CA ARG A 50 -5.98 -16.07 -3.46
C ARG A 50 -5.57 -14.70 -2.95
N GLN A 51 -5.93 -14.42 -1.69
CA GLN A 51 -5.58 -13.18 -0.99
C GLN A 51 -4.42 -13.35 0.00
N VAL A 52 -3.83 -12.22 0.40
CA VAL A 52 -2.85 -12.16 1.50
C VAL A 52 -3.46 -11.40 2.68
N ASN A 53 -3.20 -11.87 3.90
CA ASN A 53 -3.77 -11.29 5.13
C ASN A 53 -3.05 -10.03 5.61
#